data_AF-A0A529IEP5-F1
#
_entry.id   AF-A0A529IEP5-F1
#
_cell.length_a   1.000
_cell.length_b   1.000
_cell.length_c   1.000
_cell.angle_alpha   90.00
_cell.angle_beta   90.00
_cell.angle_gamma   90.00
#
_symmetry.space_group_name_H-M   'P 1'
#
loop_
_entity.id
_entity.type
_entity.pdbx_description
1 polymer ?
#
loop_
_entity_poly.entity_id
_entity_poly.type
_entity_poly.pdbx_seq_one_letter_code
_entity_poly.pdbx_strand_id
1 'polypeptide(L)'
;KGLLGGMTEVPTTSWSARVDGATTEAAAPLPADWRHAGRIAHVFTHFALELEVFHAHIKGDAPDGHFWSLAHEISGEALPTVMKRVIEAAIPGATRRQRPQ
;
A
#
# COMPACT_ATOMS: atom_id res chain seq x y z
N LYS A 1 3.08 14.45 8.13
CA LYS A 1 1.75 14.75 7.54
C LYS A 1 1.83 14.41 6.05
N GLY A 2 1.36 13.22 5.68
CA GLY A 2 1.33 12.76 4.28
C GLY A 2 0.11 13.29 3.53
N LEU A 3 0.13 13.15 2.20
CA LEU A 3 -0.92 13.63 1.29
C LEU A 3 -2.30 12.98 1.53
N LEU A 4 -2.34 11.84 2.22
CA LEU A 4 -3.53 11.00 2.41
C LEU A 4 -3.99 10.94 3.87
N GLY A 5 -3.63 11.94 4.68
CA GLY A 5 -3.83 11.93 6.13
C GLY A 5 -5.26 11.60 6.59
N GLY A 6 -5.36 10.74 7.60
CA GLY A 6 -6.63 10.33 8.22
C GLY A 6 -7.29 9.11 7.59
N MET A 7 -6.64 8.47 6.62
CA MET A 7 -7.11 7.26 5.96
C MET A 7 -6.13 6.11 6.20
N THR A 8 -6.61 4.87 6.06
CA THR A 8 -5.76 3.67 6.12
C THR A 8 -4.82 3.70 4.92
N GLU A 9 -3.56 3.30 5.13
CA GLU A 9 -2.57 3.19 4.07
C GLU A 9 -1.65 1.99 4.32
N VAL A 10 -1.07 1.48 3.23
CA VAL A 10 0.06 0.55 3.35
C VAL A 10 1.31 1.35 3.78
N PRO A 11 2.30 0.73 4.42
CA PRO A 11 3.58 1.40 4.69
C PRO A 11 4.19 1.94 3.39
N THR A 12 4.58 3.22 3.40
CA THR A 12 5.20 3.86 2.25
C THR A 12 6.46 4.61 2.65
N THR A 13 7.25 5.02 1.66
CA THR A 13 8.38 5.91 1.87
C THR A 13 7.90 7.36 1.99
N SER A 14 8.73 8.25 2.52
CA SER A 14 8.35 9.65 2.81
C SER A 14 8.24 10.54 1.55
N TRP A 15 7.55 10.08 0.51
CA TRP A 15 7.32 10.84 -0.71
C TRP A 15 6.29 11.97 -0.51
N SER A 16 6.36 12.97 -1.38
CA SER A 16 5.38 14.06 -1.49
C SER A 16 5.29 14.54 -2.94
N ALA A 17 4.37 15.46 -3.25
CA ALA A 17 4.30 16.06 -4.59
C ALA A 17 5.56 16.84 -5.02
N ARG A 18 6.54 17.04 -4.12
CA ARG A 18 7.80 17.77 -4.38
C ARG A 18 9.06 16.94 -4.18
N VAL A 19 8.94 15.76 -3.58
CA VAL A 19 10.08 14.96 -3.14
C VAL A 19 9.76 13.50 -3.40
N ASP A 20 10.62 12.86 -4.16
CA ASP A 20 10.50 11.42 -4.41
C ASP A 20 10.91 10.63 -3.17
N GLY A 21 10.19 9.54 -2.94
CA GLY A 21 10.56 8.55 -1.93
C GLY A 21 11.54 7.54 -2.50
N ALA A 22 12.13 6.72 -1.64
CA ALA A 22 12.92 5.59 -2.09
C ALA A 22 12.03 4.57 -2.84
N THR A 23 12.60 3.95 -3.87
CA THR A 23 11.91 3.06 -4.82
C THR A 23 12.44 1.62 -4.78
N THR A 24 13.25 1.29 -3.78
CA THR A 24 13.85 -0.04 -3.60
C THR A 24 13.44 -0.64 -2.26
N GLU A 25 13.55 -1.96 -2.14
CA GLU A 25 13.26 -2.72 -0.92
C GLU A 25 14.12 -2.29 0.28
N ALA A 26 15.24 -1.61 0.06
CA ALA A 26 16.11 -1.09 1.13
C ALA A 26 15.38 -0.08 2.04
N ALA A 27 14.28 0.50 1.57
CA ALA A 27 13.43 1.40 2.35
C ALA A 27 12.23 0.71 3.01
N ALA A 28 12.18 -0.63 2.98
CA ALA A 28 11.14 -1.38 3.63
C ALA A 28 11.10 -1.11 5.15
N PRO A 29 9.90 -1.10 5.77
CA PRO A 29 9.74 -0.72 7.17
C PRO A 29 10.31 -1.76 8.16
N LEU A 30 10.58 -2.98 7.71
CA LEU A 30 11.09 -4.07 8.52
C LEU A 30 11.87 -5.10 7.69
N PRO A 31 12.77 -5.87 8.33
CA PRO A 31 13.46 -6.97 7.67
C PRO A 31 12.49 -8.10 7.27
N ALA A 32 12.36 -8.36 5.97
CA ALA A 32 11.60 -9.48 5.42
C ALA A 32 12.08 -9.82 4.00
N ASP A 33 11.55 -10.92 3.44
CA ASP A 33 11.79 -11.31 2.04
C ASP A 33 10.85 -10.52 1.10
N TRP A 34 11.16 -9.23 0.92
CA TRP A 34 10.41 -8.34 0.05
C TRP A 34 10.63 -8.71 -1.42
N ARG A 35 9.54 -8.73 -2.18
CA ARG A 35 9.56 -9.03 -3.61
C ARG A 35 8.85 -7.94 -4.38
N HIS A 36 9.44 -7.54 -5.50
CA HIS A 36 8.80 -6.60 -6.41
C HIS A 36 7.50 -7.20 -6.95
N ALA A 37 6.41 -6.44 -6.82
CA ALA A 37 5.07 -6.83 -7.23
C ALA A 37 4.51 -5.92 -8.34
N GLY A 38 5.40 -5.19 -9.02
CA GLY A 38 5.05 -4.31 -10.14
C GLY A 38 5.06 -2.84 -9.79
N ARG A 39 4.61 -2.03 -10.74
CA ARG A 39 4.54 -0.57 -10.65
C ARG A 39 3.13 -0.10 -10.91
N ILE A 40 2.68 0.92 -10.18
CA ILE A 40 1.42 1.60 -10.47
C ILE A 40 1.65 3.08 -10.75
N ALA A 41 0.75 3.67 -11.54
CA ALA A 41 0.67 5.11 -11.75
C ALA A 41 -0.71 5.63 -11.37
N HIS A 42 -0.76 6.81 -10.75
CA HIS A 42 -1.98 7.53 -10.41
C HIS A 42 -1.82 9.01 -10.68
N VAL A 43 -2.79 9.60 -11.37
CA VAL A 43 -2.79 11.04 -11.70
C VAL A 43 -3.68 11.77 -10.72
N PHE A 44 -3.09 12.69 -9.96
CA PHE A 44 -3.79 13.72 -9.24
C PHE A 44 -3.94 14.96 -10.11
N THR A 45 -4.81 15.90 -9.72
CA THR A 45 -5.06 17.12 -10.50
C THR A 45 -3.79 17.93 -10.79
N HIS A 46 -2.80 17.91 -9.88
CA HIS A 46 -1.61 18.77 -9.98
C HIS A 46 -0.30 18.01 -10.28
N PHE A 47 -0.29 16.68 -10.15
CA PHE A 47 0.92 15.88 -10.35
C PHE A 47 0.54 14.42 -10.61
N ALA A 48 1.46 13.65 -11.21
CA ALA A 48 1.36 12.21 -11.33
C ALA A 48 2.26 11.54 -10.29
N LEU A 49 1.79 10.42 -9.74
CA LEU A 49 2.53 9.59 -8.79
C LEU A 49 2.76 8.23 -9.41
N GLU A 50 4.03 7.83 -9.48
CA GLU A 50 4.44 6.46 -9.79
C GLU A 50 4.97 5.78 -8.52
N LEU A 51 4.55 4.55 -8.27
CA LEU A 51 4.96 3.77 -7.11
C LEU A 51 5.50 2.42 -7.56
N GLU A 52 6.69 2.07 -7.06
CA GLU A 52 7.16 0.70 -7.03
C GLU A 52 6.48 -0.03 -5.87
N VAL A 53 5.85 -1.17 -6.17
CA VAL A 53 5.12 -1.96 -5.19
C VAL A 53 5.98 -3.15 -4.79
N PHE A 54 6.17 -3.32 -3.49
CA PHE A 54 6.84 -4.48 -2.91
C PHE A 54 5.88 -5.20 -1.96
N HIS A 55 6.02 -6.51 -1.89
CA HIS A 55 5.21 -7.38 -1.05
C HIS A 55 6.08 -8.42 -0.35
N ALA A 56 5.79 -8.69 0.92
CA ALA A 56 6.45 -9.71 1.71
C ALA A 56 5.40 -10.48 2.53
N HIS A 57 5.64 -11.78 2.73
CA HIS A 57 4.88 -12.57 3.71
C HIS A 57 5.68 -12.64 5.02
N ILE A 58 5.05 -12.23 6.11
CA ILE A 58 5.63 -12.30 7.45
C ILE A 58 4.73 -13.09 8.39
N LYS A 59 5.33 -13.68 9.44
CA LYS A 59 4.61 -14.33 10.53
C LYS A 59 4.74 -13.45 11.78
N GLY A 60 3.66 -13.32 12.55
CA GLY A 60 3.64 -12.59 13.81
C GLY A 60 2.65 -11.44 13.81
N ASP A 61 2.71 -10.65 14.89
CA ASP A 61 1.82 -9.52 15.11
C ASP A 61 2.20 -8.33 14.23
N ALA A 62 1.22 -7.46 13.98
CA ALA A 62 1.48 -6.21 13.29
C ALA A 62 2.40 -5.32 14.16
N PRO A 63 3.37 -4.60 13.56
CA PRO A 63 4.19 -3.66 14.31
C PRO A 63 3.34 -2.59 15.01
N ASP A 64 3.91 -1.96 16.04
CA ASP A 64 3.24 -0.87 16.76
C ASP A 64 2.73 0.22 15.80
N GLY A 65 1.49 0.67 16.03
CA GLY A 65 0.81 1.64 15.17
C GLY A 65 0.25 1.07 13.86
N HIS A 66 0.33 -0.25 13.64
CA HIS A 66 -0.21 -0.95 12.48
C HIS A 66 -1.20 -2.04 12.90
N PHE A 67 -1.95 -2.57 11.95
CA PHE A 67 -2.88 -3.67 12.15
C PHE A 67 -2.94 -4.57 10.91
N TRP A 68 -3.32 -5.83 11.11
CA TRP A 68 -3.65 -6.74 10.03
C TRP A 68 -5.12 -6.61 9.67
N SER A 69 -5.43 -6.24 8.43
CA SER A 69 -6.80 -6.29 7.90
C SER A 69 -7.01 -7.61 7.17
N LEU A 70 -8.10 -8.33 7.46
CA LEU A 70 -8.40 -9.58 6.77
C LEU A 70 -8.72 -9.29 5.30
N ALA A 71 -8.35 -10.20 4.40
CA ALA A 71 -8.53 -9.99 2.95
C ALA A 71 -9.97 -9.63 2.55
N HIS A 72 -10.99 -10.11 3.28
CA HIS A 72 -12.39 -9.78 3.00
C HIS A 72 -12.83 -8.43 3.59
N GLU A 73 -12.11 -7.90 4.58
CA GLU A 73 -12.40 -6.61 5.24
C GLU A 73 -11.77 -5.44 4.50
N ILE A 74 -10.66 -5.65 3.78
CA ILE A 74 -9.93 -4.63 2.99
C ILE A 74 -10.86 -3.78 2.13
N SER A 75 -11.89 -4.38 1.52
CA SER A 75 -12.83 -3.64 0.66
C SER A 75 -13.71 -2.62 1.39
N GLY A 76 -13.90 -2.79 2.70
CA GLY A 76 -14.66 -1.90 3.60
C GLY A 76 -13.80 -0.85 4.31
N GLU A 77 -12.48 -0.99 4.30
CA GLU A 77 -11.55 -0.04 4.90
C GLU A 77 -11.63 1.34 4.23
N ALA A 78 -11.31 2.38 5.00
CA ALA A 78 -11.15 3.75 4.52
C ALA A 78 -9.83 3.91 3.73
N LEU A 79 -9.68 3.14 2.65
CA LEU A 79 -8.52 3.13 1.77
C LEU A 79 -8.72 4.08 0.57
N PRO A 80 -7.80 5.03 0.32
CA PRO A 80 -7.79 5.81 -0.92
C PRO A 80 -7.67 4.92 -2.15
N THR A 81 -8.19 5.38 -3.30
CA THR A 81 -8.12 4.62 -4.57
C THR A 81 -6.69 4.24 -4.98
N VAL A 82 -5.71 5.11 -4.76
CA VAL A 82 -4.30 4.81 -5.03
C VAL A 82 -3.81 3.63 -4.18
N MET A 83 -4.17 3.58 -2.89
CA MET A 83 -3.78 2.49 -1.99
C MET A 83 -4.48 1.17 -2.35
N LYS A 84 -5.74 1.21 -2.78
CA LYS A 84 -6.42 0.02 -3.32
C LYS A 84 -5.69 -0.56 -4.52
N ARG A 85 -5.17 0.29 -5.42
CA ARG A 85 -4.35 -0.17 -6.56
C ARG A 85 -3.03 -0.78 -6.13
N VAL A 86 -2.37 -0.24 -5.10
CA VAL A 86 -1.14 -0.84 -4.54
C VAL A 86 -1.44 -2.24 -4.02
N ILE A 87 -2.50 -2.40 -3.24
CA ILE A 87 -2.91 -3.71 -2.68
C ILE A 87 -3.26 -4.70 -3.80
N GLU A 88 -3.99 -4.27 -4.84
CA GLU A 88 -4.35 -5.15 -5.96
C GLU A 88 -3.12 -5.58 -6.79
N ALA A 89 -2.09 -4.73 -6.91
CA ALA A 89 -0.83 -5.10 -7.55
C ALA A 89 -0.04 -6.12 -6.71
N ALA A 90 0.01 -5.92 -5.39
CA ALA A 90 0.68 -6.83 -4.46
C ALA A 90 -0.04 -8.18 -4.30
N ILE A 91 -1.38 -8.14 -4.19
CA ILE A 91 -2.26 -9.28 -3.90
C ILE A 91 -3.51 -9.18 -4.81
N PRO A 92 -3.45 -9.75 -6.02
CA PRO A 92 -4.56 -9.67 -6.96
C PRO A 92 -5.87 -10.22 -6.39
N GLY A 93 -6.94 -9.42 -6.45
CA GLY A 93 -8.28 -9.75 -5.97
C GLY A 93 -8.59 -9.30 -4.53
N ALA A 94 -7.60 -8.85 -3.76
CA ALA A 94 -7.79 -8.49 -2.34
C ALA A 94 -8.72 -7.28 -2.14
N THR A 95 -8.88 -6.42 -3.14
CA THR A 95 -9.74 -5.23 -3.02
C THR A 95 -11.16 -5.42 -3.56
N ARG A 96 -11.45 -6.60 -4.15
CA ARG A 96 -12.77 -6.89 -4.68
C ARG A 96 -13.73 -7.20 -3.54
N ARG A 97 -14.93 -6.62 -3.57
CA ARG A 97 -16.01 -7.02 -2.67
C ARG A 97 -16.31 -8.49 -2.89
N GLN A 98 -16.06 -9.31 -1.87
CA GLN A 98 -16.54 -10.70 -1.87
C GLN A 98 -18.07 -10.66 -1.78
N ARG A 99 -18.76 -11.31 -2.71
CA ARG A 99 -20.21 -11.51 -2.57
C ARG A 99 -20.42 -12.56 -1.48
N PRO A 100 -21.26 -12.30 -0.46
CA PRO A 100 -21.73 -13.39 0.39
C PRO A 100 -22.49 -14.38 -0.50
N GLN A 101 -22.16 -15.67 -0.37
CA GLN A 101 -23.04 -16.74 -0.86
C GLN A 101 -24.23 -16.90 0.09
#